data_AF-A0A6N6SHR8-F1
#
_entry.id   AF-A0A6N6SHR8-F1
#
_cell.length_a   1.000
_cell.length_b   1.000
_cell.length_c   1.000
_cell.angle_alpha   90.00
_cell.angle_beta   90.00
_cell.angle_gamma   90.00
#
_symmetry.space_group_name_H-M   'P 1'
#
loop_
_entity.id
_entity.type
_entity.pdbx_description
1 polymer ?
#
loop_
_entity_poly.entity_id
_entity_poly.type
_entity_poly.pdbx_seq_one_letter_code
_entity_poly.pdbx_strand_id
1 'polypeptide(L)'
;MSGRLALSPLLLLLAQTALAQELNNFQALYDESSVRTRTLTIQLETADNDIRFSVALLDNETGFEARHEFEAPVPEMPVPFQFEQRNICGASVILLTVDYPWRHDWPQVVRILDTYAFRGSDFAFIDVAAGALTDIALLDRSQVEAEDMAMQPPILVECISDSGGIPFRFEMKTRD
;
A
#
# COMPACT_ATOMS: atom_id res chain seq x y z
N MET A 1 -35.39 -40.66 -25.00
CA MET A 1 -35.74 -39.21 -25.00
C MET A 1 -34.55 -38.46 -24.44
N SER A 2 -33.74 -37.84 -25.28
CA SER A 2 -32.50 -37.16 -24.86
C SER A 2 -32.66 -35.67 -25.09
N GLY A 3 -32.94 -34.92 -24.02
CA GLY A 3 -33.00 -33.46 -24.04
C GLY A 3 -31.59 -32.88 -24.05
N ARG A 4 -31.22 -32.19 -25.13
CA ARG A 4 -29.98 -31.40 -25.18
C ARG A 4 -30.27 -30.03 -24.56
N LEU A 5 -29.68 -29.76 -23.40
CA LEU A 5 -29.61 -28.42 -22.83
C LEU A 5 -28.64 -27.59 -23.67
N ALA A 6 -29.18 -26.74 -24.54
CA ALA A 6 -28.40 -25.72 -25.23
C ALA A 6 -28.13 -24.59 -24.23
N LEU A 7 -26.89 -24.48 -23.75
CA LEU A 7 -26.42 -23.30 -23.02
C LEU A 7 -26.48 -22.10 -23.96
N SER A 8 -27.29 -21.10 -23.56
CA SER A 8 -27.51 -19.89 -24.36
C SER A 8 -26.23 -19.06 -24.45
N PRO A 9 -25.80 -18.62 -25.65
CA PRO A 9 -24.59 -17.80 -25.82
C PRO A 9 -24.67 -16.44 -25.11
N LEU A 10 -25.87 -16.01 -24.70
CA LEU A 10 -26.09 -14.80 -23.91
C LEU A 10 -25.49 -14.86 -22.50
N LEU A 11 -25.42 -16.06 -21.88
CA LEU A 11 -24.86 -16.26 -20.53
C LEU A 11 -23.33 -16.15 -20.51
N LEU A 12 -22.66 -16.49 -21.61
CA LEU A 12 -21.20 -16.36 -21.75
C LEU A 12 -20.76 -14.91 -21.93
N LEU A 13 -21.60 -14.04 -22.52
CA LEU A 13 -21.31 -12.62 -22.70
C LEU A 13 -21.41 -11.82 -21.38
N LEU A 14 -22.36 -12.15 -20.51
CA LEU A 14 -22.53 -11.47 -19.21
C LEU A 14 -21.40 -11.80 -18.22
N ALA A 15 -20.84 -13.01 -18.28
CA ALA A 15 -19.71 -13.39 -17.45
C ALA A 15 -18.42 -12.64 -17.84
N GLN A 16 -18.22 -12.36 -19.13
CA GLN A 16 -17.05 -11.63 -19.62
C GLN A 16 -17.09 -10.14 -19.27
N THR A 17 -18.27 -9.53 -19.25
CA THR A 17 -18.41 -8.12 -18.84
C THR A 17 -18.18 -7.92 -17.36
N ALA A 18 -18.65 -8.85 -16.50
CA ALA A 18 -18.43 -8.76 -15.06
C ALA A 18 -16.93 -8.85 -14.70
N LEU A 19 -16.20 -9.78 -15.34
CA LEU A 19 -14.77 -9.98 -15.10
C LEU A 19 -13.93 -8.80 -15.65
N ALA A 20 -14.33 -8.21 -16.79
CA ALA A 20 -13.68 -7.01 -17.33
C ALA A 20 -13.96 -5.75 -16.50
N GLN A 21 -15.14 -5.64 -15.87
CA GLN A 21 -15.45 -4.56 -14.93
C GLN A 21 -14.71 -4.69 -13.61
N GLU A 22 -14.49 -5.92 -13.11
CA GLU A 22 -13.64 -6.15 -11.93
C GLU A 22 -12.17 -5.79 -12.19
N LEU A 23 -11.61 -6.13 -13.36
CA LEU A 23 -10.24 -5.75 -13.73
C LEU A 23 -10.02 -4.23 -13.83
N ASN A 24 -11.02 -3.48 -14.31
CA ASN A 24 -10.95 -2.01 -14.35
C ASN A 24 -11.16 -1.34 -12.99
N ASN A 25 -11.71 -2.03 -11.99
CA ASN A 25 -11.94 -1.45 -10.67
C ASN A 25 -10.66 -1.35 -9.82
N PHE A 26 -9.61 -2.09 -10.16
CA PHE A 26 -8.36 -2.16 -9.37
C PHE A 26 -7.13 -1.58 -10.06
N GLN A 27 -7.27 -0.99 -11.25
CA GLN A 27 -6.13 -0.42 -11.95
C GLN A 27 -5.72 0.91 -11.28
N ALA A 28 -4.59 0.88 -10.57
CA ALA A 28 -3.93 2.08 -10.06
C ALA A 28 -3.16 2.78 -11.19
N LEU A 29 -3.32 4.09 -11.31
CA LEU A 29 -2.56 4.96 -12.20
C LEU A 29 -1.53 5.72 -11.36
N TYR A 30 -0.26 5.52 -11.67
CA TYR A 30 0.85 6.22 -11.03
C TYR A 30 1.24 7.44 -11.87
N ASP A 31 1.47 8.56 -11.20
CA ASP A 31 2.08 9.78 -11.72
C ASP A 31 3.28 10.14 -10.82
N GLU A 32 4.09 11.13 -11.20
CA GLU A 32 5.31 11.51 -10.50
C GLU A 32 5.11 11.74 -8.99
N SER A 33 3.94 12.26 -8.59
CA SER A 33 3.61 12.57 -7.19
C SER A 33 2.29 11.98 -6.72
N SER A 34 1.62 11.13 -7.52
CA SER A 34 0.29 10.64 -7.15
C SER A 34 0.02 9.19 -7.55
N VAL A 35 -0.91 8.58 -6.82
CA VAL A 35 -1.53 7.30 -7.19
C VAL A 35 -3.03 7.50 -7.22
N ARG A 36 -3.67 7.13 -8.32
CA ARG A 36 -5.11 7.27 -8.49
C ARG A 36 -5.77 5.95 -8.85
N THR A 37 -6.84 5.64 -8.12
CA THR A 37 -7.78 4.55 -8.43
C THR A 37 -9.16 5.15 -8.66
N ARG A 38 -10.17 4.29 -8.87
CA ARG A 38 -11.56 4.73 -8.94
C ARG A 38 -12.02 5.37 -7.62
N THR A 39 -11.69 4.78 -6.49
CA THR A 39 -12.26 5.14 -5.17
C THR A 39 -11.32 5.97 -4.31
N LEU A 40 -10.02 5.95 -4.60
CA LEU A 40 -9.00 6.62 -3.79
C LEU A 40 -8.02 7.38 -4.68
N THR A 41 -7.67 8.59 -4.27
CA THR A 41 -6.53 9.36 -4.77
C THR A 41 -5.55 9.58 -3.63
N ILE A 42 -4.27 9.32 -3.87
CA ILE A 42 -3.16 9.60 -2.97
C ILE A 42 -2.26 10.62 -3.65
N GLN A 43 -1.98 11.72 -2.98
CA GLN A 43 -1.12 12.79 -3.49
C GLN A 43 0.03 13.03 -2.50
N LEU A 44 1.24 13.10 -3.03
CA LEU A 44 2.42 13.54 -2.30
C LEU A 44 2.64 15.04 -2.58
N GLU A 45 2.83 15.82 -1.53
CA GLU A 45 3.05 17.27 -1.61
C GLU A 45 4.27 17.68 -0.79
N THR A 46 5.02 18.67 -1.26
CA THR A 46 6.11 19.28 -0.49
C THR A 46 5.54 20.08 0.68
N ALA A 47 6.09 19.91 1.88
CA ALA A 47 5.78 20.76 3.02
C ALA A 47 6.80 21.90 3.14
N ASP A 48 6.51 22.94 3.95
CA ASP A 48 7.24 24.23 3.99
C ASP A 48 8.78 24.17 4.13
N ASN A 49 9.38 23.01 4.45
CA ASN A 49 10.83 22.80 4.54
C ASN A 49 11.30 21.70 3.57
N ASP A 50 12.53 21.82 3.10
CA ASP A 50 13.14 20.89 2.14
C ASP A 50 13.06 19.41 2.57
N ILE A 51 13.11 19.07 3.86
CA ILE A 51 13.07 17.68 4.35
C ILE A 51 11.69 17.24 4.85
N ARG A 52 10.60 17.90 4.45
CA ARG A 52 9.25 17.50 4.86
C ARG A 52 8.35 17.33 3.65
N PHE A 53 7.49 16.34 3.73
CA PHE A 53 6.44 16.14 2.76
C PHE A 53 5.14 15.72 3.45
N SER A 54 4.04 15.80 2.70
CA SER A 54 2.76 15.29 3.15
C SER A 54 2.19 14.25 2.20
N VAL A 55 1.44 13.32 2.78
CA VAL A 55 0.58 12.37 2.06
C VAL A 55 -0.86 12.82 2.27
N ALA A 56 -1.52 13.25 1.20
CA ALA A 56 -2.94 13.53 1.17
C ALA A 56 -3.70 12.33 0.59
N LEU A 57 -4.72 11.86 1.30
CA LEU A 57 -5.59 10.75 0.88
C LEU A 57 -7.00 11.31 0.68
N LEU A 58 -7.55 11.12 -0.51
CA LEU A 58 -8.88 11.58 -0.92
C LEU A 58 -9.76 10.39 -1.32
N ASP A 59 -10.88 10.23 -0.63
CA ASP A 59 -11.97 9.36 -1.05
C ASP A 59 -12.70 10.03 -2.22
N ASN A 60 -12.61 9.42 -3.40
CA ASN A 60 -13.19 9.97 -4.62
C ASN A 60 -14.72 9.88 -4.65
N GLU A 61 -15.32 9.06 -3.80
CA GLU A 61 -16.78 8.86 -3.74
C GLU A 61 -17.43 9.81 -2.74
N THR A 62 -16.80 9.99 -1.56
CA THR A 62 -17.35 10.84 -0.50
C THR A 62 -16.77 12.26 -0.50
N GLY A 63 -15.63 12.46 -1.14
CA GLY A 63 -14.87 13.72 -1.08
C GLY A 63 -14.16 13.94 0.25
N PHE A 64 -14.13 12.94 1.14
CA PHE A 64 -13.39 13.01 2.40
C PHE A 64 -11.88 13.02 2.14
N GLU A 65 -11.17 13.94 2.77
CA GLU A 65 -9.72 14.07 2.66
C GLU A 65 -9.06 14.07 4.03
N ALA A 66 -7.92 13.38 4.15
CA ALA A 66 -7.01 13.50 5.28
C ALA A 66 -5.58 13.71 4.79
N ARG A 67 -4.79 14.42 5.59
CA ARG A 67 -3.40 14.76 5.27
C ARG A 67 -2.49 14.46 6.46
N HIS A 68 -1.34 13.88 6.18
CA HIS A 68 -0.31 13.55 7.17
C HIS A 68 1.05 14.06 6.71
N GLU A 69 1.77 14.74 7.60
CA GLU A 69 3.13 15.24 7.34
C GLU A 69 4.18 14.28 7.89
N PHE A 70 5.26 14.10 7.14
CA PHE A 70 6.37 13.22 7.46
C PHE A 70 7.71 13.93 7.24
N GLU A 71 8.71 13.53 8.02
CA GLU A 71 10.11 13.89 7.77
C GLU A 71 10.68 12.97 6.68
N ALA A 72 11.35 13.57 5.70
CA ALA A 72 12.06 12.84 4.67
C ALA A 72 13.53 12.67 5.07
N PRO A 73 14.14 11.50 4.79
CA PRO A 73 15.57 11.28 5.01
C PRO A 73 16.44 12.14 4.07
N VAL A 74 15.86 12.67 3.00
CA VAL A 74 16.52 13.54 2.02
C VAL A 74 15.62 14.74 1.66
N PRO A 75 16.20 15.86 1.21
CA PRO A 75 15.45 17.04 0.76
C PRO A 75 14.54 16.81 -0.46
N GLU A 76 14.84 15.79 -1.25
CA GLU A 76 14.10 15.52 -2.46
C GLU A 76 12.75 14.87 -2.17
N MET A 77 11.73 15.37 -2.89
CA MET A 77 10.38 14.83 -2.83
C MET A 77 10.37 13.35 -3.24
N PRO A 78 9.91 12.43 -2.38
CA PRO A 78 9.70 11.03 -2.77
C PRO A 78 8.62 10.91 -3.85
N VAL A 79 8.67 9.82 -4.60
CA VAL A 79 7.65 9.46 -5.59
C VAL A 79 6.91 8.20 -5.14
N PRO A 80 5.62 8.03 -5.48
CA PRO A 80 4.91 6.80 -5.18
C PRO A 80 5.54 5.63 -5.96
N PHE A 81 5.83 4.54 -5.27
CA PHE A 81 6.46 3.36 -5.87
C PHE A 81 5.48 2.18 -5.97
N GLN A 82 4.74 1.93 -4.90
CA GLN A 82 3.77 0.83 -4.84
C GLN A 82 2.61 1.20 -3.91
N PHE A 83 1.43 0.72 -4.25
CA PHE A 83 0.21 0.93 -3.50
C PHE A 83 -0.57 -0.38 -3.42
N GLU A 84 -1.04 -0.72 -2.22
CA GLU A 84 -1.91 -1.85 -1.98
C GLU A 84 -2.99 -1.55 -0.94
N GLN A 85 -4.18 -2.12 -1.15
CA GLN A 85 -5.23 -2.17 -0.14
C GLN A 85 -5.35 -3.60 0.36
N ARG A 86 -5.29 -3.80 1.68
CA ARG A 86 -5.38 -5.11 2.32
C ARG A 86 -6.23 -5.07 3.57
N ASN A 87 -6.67 -6.24 4.02
CA ASN A 87 -7.18 -6.43 5.37
C ASN A 87 -6.06 -7.00 6.25
N ILE A 88 -5.69 -6.28 7.31
CA ILE A 88 -4.63 -6.68 8.24
C ILE A 88 -5.19 -6.59 9.65
N CYS A 89 -5.06 -7.68 10.42
CA CYS A 89 -5.59 -7.77 11.79
C CYS A 89 -7.08 -7.37 11.90
N GLY A 90 -7.88 -7.68 10.88
CA GLY A 90 -9.31 -7.36 10.81
C GLY A 90 -9.65 -5.93 10.36
N ALA A 91 -8.66 -5.08 10.11
CA ALA A 91 -8.86 -3.70 9.66
C ALA A 91 -8.56 -3.54 8.16
N SER A 92 -9.31 -2.67 7.47
CA SER A 92 -8.97 -2.25 6.10
C SER A 92 -7.81 -1.25 6.16
N VAL A 93 -6.77 -1.50 5.37
CA VAL A 93 -5.49 -0.78 5.42
C VAL A 93 -5.06 -0.40 4.01
N ILE A 94 -4.57 0.82 3.88
CA ILE A 94 -3.91 1.35 2.69
C ILE A 94 -2.41 1.34 2.97
N LEU A 95 -1.64 0.70 2.10
CA LEU A 95 -0.18 0.66 2.15
C LEU A 95 0.36 1.43 0.96
N LEU A 96 1.25 2.37 1.23
CA LEU A 96 1.93 3.18 0.23
C LEU A 96 3.44 3.07 0.42
N THR A 97 4.11 2.41 -0.51
CA THR A 97 5.57 2.47 -0.62
C THR A 97 5.95 3.68 -1.45
N VAL A 98 6.89 4.48 -0.94
CA VAL A 98 7.50 5.60 -1.66
C VAL A 98 8.98 5.31 -1.92
N ASP A 99 9.51 5.91 -2.99
CA ASP A 99 10.93 5.83 -3.37
C ASP A 99 11.56 7.22 -3.31
N TYR A 100 12.62 7.35 -2.54
CA TYR A 100 13.38 8.59 -2.45
C TYR A 100 14.41 8.62 -3.57
N PRO A 101 14.40 9.66 -4.44
CA PRO A 101 15.23 9.68 -5.63
C PRO A 101 16.72 9.60 -5.28
N TRP A 102 17.40 8.64 -5.91
CA TRP A 102 18.83 8.45 -5.78
C TRP A 102 19.62 9.46 -6.62
N ARG A 103 20.71 10.03 -6.09
CA ARG A 103 21.71 10.75 -6.88
C ARG A 103 23.10 10.13 -6.75
N HIS A 104 23.78 10.06 -7.90
CA HIS A 104 25.14 9.55 -8.07
C HIS A 104 26.18 10.20 -7.13
N ASP A 105 25.93 11.42 -6.66
CA ASP A 105 26.85 12.16 -5.79
C ASP A 105 26.86 11.65 -4.35
N TRP A 106 25.88 10.81 -3.95
CA TRP A 106 25.77 10.21 -2.60
C TRP A 106 25.75 8.68 -2.65
N PRO A 107 26.90 8.03 -2.93
CA PRO A 107 26.99 6.57 -3.02
C PRO A 107 26.65 5.83 -1.71
N GLN A 108 26.69 6.52 -0.56
CA GLN A 108 26.24 6.00 0.74
C GLN A 108 24.71 5.93 0.90
N VAL A 109 23.95 6.61 0.04
CA VAL A 109 22.47 6.59 0.04
C VAL A 109 22.03 5.56 -0.99
N VAL A 110 22.08 4.27 -0.61
CA VAL A 110 21.44 3.22 -1.41
C VAL A 110 19.94 3.48 -1.37
N ARG A 111 19.26 3.38 -2.54
CA ARG A 111 17.81 3.57 -2.76
C ARG A 111 16.99 3.36 -1.47
N ILE A 112 16.43 4.45 -0.94
CA ILE A 112 15.62 4.43 0.28
C ILE A 112 14.17 4.22 -0.13
N LEU A 113 13.55 3.20 0.45
CA LEU A 113 12.14 2.88 0.28
C LEU A 113 11.51 2.88 1.67
N ASP A 114 10.37 3.54 1.81
CA ASP A 114 9.55 3.47 3.03
C ASP A 114 8.12 3.10 2.66
N THR A 115 7.50 2.26 3.47
CA THR A 115 6.10 1.84 3.35
C THR A 115 5.29 2.41 4.50
N TYR A 116 4.36 3.30 4.17
CA TYR A 116 3.43 3.95 5.09
C TYR A 116 2.10 3.20 5.13
N ALA A 117 1.57 2.98 6.33
CA ALA A 117 0.26 2.38 6.54
C ALA A 117 -0.77 3.40 7.03
N PHE A 118 -1.94 3.39 6.39
CA PHE A 118 -3.08 4.21 6.76
C PHE A 118 -4.32 3.33 6.94
N ARG A 119 -5.21 3.71 7.87
CA ARG A 119 -6.49 3.04 8.08
C ARG A 119 -7.45 3.44 6.96
N GLY A 120 -8.06 2.47 6.30
CA GLY A 120 -8.94 2.73 5.16
C GLY A 120 -10.24 3.47 5.49
N SER A 121 -10.70 3.45 6.75
CA SER A 121 -12.00 4.02 7.14
C SER A 121 -12.00 5.54 7.36
N ASP A 122 -10.88 6.07 7.83
CA ASP A 122 -10.72 7.48 8.23
C ASP A 122 -9.37 8.07 7.79
N PHE A 123 -8.63 7.31 6.98
CA PHE A 123 -7.28 7.65 6.50
C PHE A 123 -6.29 7.99 7.62
N ALA A 124 -6.52 7.55 8.86
CA ALA A 124 -5.59 7.79 9.95
C ALA A 124 -4.26 7.05 9.73
N PHE A 125 -3.14 7.73 9.96
CA PHE A 125 -1.82 7.08 9.96
C PHE A 125 -1.75 6.00 11.04
N ILE A 126 -1.15 4.85 10.68
CA ILE A 126 -0.98 3.68 11.56
C ILE A 126 0.49 3.56 11.95
N ASP A 127 1.36 3.27 10.98
CA ASP A 127 2.78 2.99 11.19
C ASP A 127 3.59 3.09 9.88
N VAL A 128 4.92 3.06 9.98
CA VAL A 128 5.86 3.09 8.84
C VAL A 128 6.93 2.00 8.97
N ALA A 129 7.30 1.38 7.86
CA ALA A 129 8.38 0.40 7.78
C ALA A 129 9.38 0.77 6.69
N ALA A 130 10.67 0.54 6.95
CA ALA A 130 11.70 0.63 5.92
C ALA A 130 11.60 -0.54 4.94
N GLY A 131 11.69 -0.25 3.64
CA GLY A 131 11.62 -1.21 2.54
C GLY A 131 10.30 -1.13 1.76
N ALA A 132 10.28 -1.82 0.62
CA ALA A 132 9.07 -1.98 -0.20
C ALA A 132 8.19 -3.14 0.26
N LEU A 133 6.92 -3.07 -0.11
CA LEU A 133 6.03 -4.24 -0.10
C LEU A 133 6.61 -5.31 -1.04
N THR A 134 6.95 -6.48 -0.51
CA THR A 134 7.31 -7.65 -1.31
C THR A 134 6.19 -8.67 -1.26
N ASP A 135 6.06 -9.55 -2.25
CA ASP A 135 4.99 -10.57 -2.30
C ASP A 135 4.98 -11.53 -1.09
N ILE A 136 6.06 -11.54 -0.29
CA ILE A 136 6.25 -12.31 0.96
C ILE A 136 5.88 -11.48 2.22
N ALA A 137 5.58 -10.19 2.08
CA ALA A 137 5.44 -9.25 3.19
C ALA A 137 4.02 -9.21 3.77
N LEU A 138 3.95 -9.05 5.09
CA LEU A 138 2.81 -9.21 6.00
C LEU A 138 2.54 -10.66 6.43
N LEU A 139 3.56 -11.34 6.94
CA LEU A 139 3.36 -12.57 7.72
C LEU A 139 2.96 -12.20 9.15
N ASP A 140 1.86 -12.79 9.62
CA ASP A 140 1.60 -12.90 11.06
C ASP A 140 2.77 -13.67 11.68
N ARG A 141 3.38 -13.13 12.73
CA ARG A 141 4.51 -13.73 13.44
C ARG A 141 4.24 -15.19 13.85
N SER A 142 2.99 -15.56 14.09
CA SER A 142 2.60 -16.94 14.41
C SER A 142 2.80 -17.94 13.26
N GLN A 143 3.00 -17.47 12.03
CA GLN A 143 3.14 -18.26 10.81
C GLN A 143 4.58 -18.36 10.30
N VAL A 144 5.54 -17.75 10.98
CA VAL A 144 6.95 -17.83 10.61
C VAL A 144 7.52 -19.16 11.11
N GLU A 145 7.35 -20.23 10.33
CA GLU A 145 8.18 -21.42 10.47
C GLU A 145 9.63 -21.07 10.10
N ALA A 146 10.58 -21.68 10.82
CA ALA A 146 12.00 -21.39 10.81
C ALA A 146 12.70 -21.84 9.52
N GLU A 147 12.25 -21.40 8.35
CA GLU A 147 12.92 -21.64 7.08
C GLU A 147 13.62 -20.38 6.58
N ASP A 148 14.89 -20.58 6.19
CA ASP A 148 15.84 -19.62 5.64
C ASP A 148 15.17 -18.57 4.74
N MET A 149 14.99 -17.36 5.26
CA MET A 149 14.41 -16.27 4.48
C MET A 149 15.43 -15.72 3.47
N ALA A 150 15.05 -15.79 2.19
CA ALA A 150 15.80 -15.27 1.06
C ALA A 150 16.05 -13.74 1.15
N MET A 151 17.26 -13.35 0.78
CA MET A 151 17.85 -12.06 0.32
C MET A 151 17.28 -10.67 0.73
N GLN A 152 16.02 -10.51 1.16
CA GLN A 152 15.50 -9.32 1.84
C GLN A 152 14.45 -9.75 2.90
N PRO A 153 14.60 -9.35 4.18
CA PRO A 153 13.64 -9.72 5.20
C PRO A 153 12.26 -9.08 4.91
N PRO A 154 11.15 -9.83 4.99
CA PRO A 154 9.81 -9.28 4.79
C PRO A 154 9.48 -8.23 5.87
N ILE A 155 8.59 -7.29 5.54
CA ILE A 155 7.96 -6.42 6.53
C ILE A 155 7.04 -7.31 7.39
N LEU A 156 7.35 -7.39 8.68
CA LEU A 156 6.61 -8.19 9.66
C LEU A 156 5.56 -7.32 10.36
N VAL A 157 4.45 -7.95 10.78
CA VAL A 157 3.33 -7.27 11.43
C VAL A 157 3.00 -7.92 12.77
N GLU A 158 2.81 -7.11 13.79
CA GLU A 158 2.25 -7.53 15.07
C GLU A 158 0.82 -6.98 15.22
N CYS A 159 -0.17 -7.88 15.32
CA CYS A 159 -1.54 -7.49 15.59
C CYS A 159 -1.71 -7.03 17.05
N ILE A 160 -2.24 -5.82 17.23
CA ILE A 160 -2.45 -5.22 18.53
C ILE A 160 -3.92 -5.41 18.92
N SER A 161 -4.18 -6.00 20.09
CA SER A 161 -5.55 -6.25 20.57
C SER A 161 -6.16 -5.08 21.36
N ASP A 162 -5.43 -3.98 21.53
CA ASP A 162 -5.84 -2.87 22.39
C ASP A 162 -6.83 -1.91 21.73
N SER A 163 -7.70 -1.31 22.56
CA SER A 163 -8.80 -0.41 22.19
C SER A 163 -8.38 0.95 21.64
N GLY A 164 -7.09 1.18 21.36
CA GLY A 164 -6.54 2.45 20.89
C GLY A 164 -6.79 2.76 19.41
N GLY A 165 -7.51 1.88 18.69
CA GLY A 165 -7.85 2.05 17.29
C GLY A 165 -6.74 1.68 16.30
N ILE A 166 -5.48 1.53 16.75
CA ILE A 166 -4.36 1.06 15.93
C ILE A 166 -4.43 -0.48 15.83
N PRO A 167 -4.70 -1.05 14.64
CA PRO A 167 -4.93 -2.49 14.51
C PRO A 167 -3.64 -3.33 14.53
N PHE A 168 -2.51 -2.72 14.19
CA PHE A 168 -1.21 -3.39 14.14
C PHE A 168 -0.06 -2.39 14.19
N ARG A 169 1.16 -2.90 14.36
CA ARG A 169 2.42 -2.19 14.10
C ARG A 169 3.37 -3.04 13.26
N PHE A 170 4.28 -2.41 12.56
CA PHE A 170 5.37 -3.11 11.87
C PHE A 170 6.45 -3.53 12.87
N GLU A 171 6.90 -4.78 12.79
CA GLU A 171 8.06 -5.23 13.56
C GLU A 171 9.34 -4.93 12.77
N MET A 172 10.10 -3.93 13.21
CA MET A 172 11.45 -3.72 12.70
C MET A 172 12.40 -4.75 13.32
N LYS A 173 12.90 -5.70 12.51
CA LYS A 173 14.10 -6.46 12.88
C LYS A 173 15.31 -5.54 12.78
N THR A 174 15.70 -4.91 13.89
CA THR A 174 17.06 -4.37 13.97
C THR A 174 18.03 -5.53 13.83
N ARG A 175 18.97 -5.44 12.88
CA ARG A 175 20.14 -6.31 12.86
C ARG A 175 20.92 -6.03 14.15
N ASP A 176 20.88 -6.95 15.09
CA ASP A 176 21.87 -7.00 16.18
C ASP A 176 23.27 -7.32 15.62
#